data_AF-A0A955R8A2-F1
#
_entry.id   AF-A0A955R8A2-F1
#
_cell.length_a   1.000
_cell.length_b   1.000
_cell.length_c   1.000
_cell.angle_alpha   90.00
_cell.angle_beta   90.00
_cell.angle_gamma   90.00
#
_symmetry.space_group_name_H-M   'P 1'
#
loop_
_entity.id
_entity.type
_entity.pdbx_description
1 polymer ?
#
loop_
_entity_poly.entity_id
_entity_poly.type
_entity_poly.pdbx_seq_one_letter_code
_entity_poly.pdbx_strand_id
1 'polypeptide(L)'
;MLYTLLVAVASAAPSVVPTTPIVPGASATLEVANLVPGADVRVYASLTGPGQGPCVGATCLDLLAPFEVSRGTAGPLGATRLTATVPALAPFGPVWLQAVQVGPNVVGGVTDAEIRTPVRVLMVGDSITEGQQSQPADLPYYQVTADTLGPAYEVVSIGCGGATSEDWVPGGPATLCGGQWWNPNVYDARALPELPVDIATIMLGTNDSTGFFEPAPIVPLDYAQNMVAVIDQLLADGAETVMLMTPPPMCSTADPATVGRLDDYRAFDQLLCDHHAGVVCGPDVYTLLGPADFRGCDVHPNGQGHAVLGEAVADAIIDLW
;
A
#
# COMPACT_ATOMS: atom_id res chain seq x y z
N MET A 1 58.37 28.45 8.63
CA MET A 1 57.91 27.60 7.51
C MET A 1 56.96 26.56 8.08
N LEU A 2 55.65 26.79 8.03
CA LEU A 2 54.65 25.75 8.23
C LEU A 2 54.28 25.21 6.85
N TYR A 3 54.57 23.93 6.60
CA TYR A 3 54.04 23.22 5.45
C TYR A 3 52.64 22.72 5.81
N THR A 4 51.60 23.40 5.31
CA THR A 4 50.24 22.88 5.32
C THR A 4 50.18 21.75 4.30
N LEU A 5 50.18 20.51 4.79
CA LEU A 5 49.99 19.32 3.98
C LEU A 5 48.51 19.27 3.56
N LEU A 6 48.18 19.78 2.36
CA LEU A 6 46.90 19.51 1.72
C LEU A 6 46.89 18.03 1.31
N VAL A 7 46.30 17.18 2.13
CA VAL A 7 45.90 15.84 1.70
C VAL A 7 44.69 16.05 0.80
N ALA A 8 44.89 15.91 -0.52
CA ALA A 8 43.79 15.83 -1.46
C ALA A 8 43.00 14.56 -1.13
N VAL A 9 41.86 14.71 -0.46
CA VAL A 9 40.89 13.64 -0.32
C VAL A 9 40.36 13.39 -1.73
N ALA A 10 40.63 12.22 -2.30
CA ALA A 10 40.06 11.84 -3.58
C ALA A 10 38.53 11.93 -3.44
N SER A 11 37.88 12.81 -4.21
CA SER A 11 36.42 12.90 -4.15
C SER A 11 35.85 11.59 -4.68
N ALA A 12 34.97 10.96 -3.92
CA ALA A 12 34.21 9.81 -4.39
C ALA A 12 33.44 10.17 -5.67
N ALA A 13 33.27 9.21 -6.56
CA ALA A 13 32.42 9.39 -7.73
C ALA A 13 30.96 9.65 -7.30
N PRO A 14 30.19 10.43 -8.07
CA PRO A 14 28.76 10.57 -7.84
C PRO A 14 28.08 9.21 -7.73
N SER A 15 27.11 9.08 -6.84
CA SER A 15 26.28 7.88 -6.72
C SER A 15 24.83 8.28 -6.86
N VAL A 16 24.03 7.46 -7.53
CA VAL A 16 22.58 7.65 -7.64
C VAL A 16 21.87 6.45 -7.03
N VAL A 17 20.94 6.71 -6.13
CA VAL A 17 20.14 5.66 -5.49
C VAL A 17 18.67 6.04 -5.59
N PRO A 18 17.80 5.20 -6.18
CA PRO A 18 16.37 5.40 -6.08
C PRO A 18 15.93 5.19 -4.63
N THR A 19 15.22 6.16 -4.06
CA THR A 19 14.70 6.08 -2.69
C THR A 19 13.20 5.76 -2.66
N THR A 20 12.60 5.53 -3.83
CA THR A 20 11.23 5.05 -4.00
C THR A 20 11.21 3.99 -5.09
N PRO A 21 10.23 3.07 -5.09
CA PRO A 21 10.03 2.12 -6.18
C PRO A 21 9.91 2.83 -7.54
N ILE A 22 10.42 2.18 -8.59
CA ILE A 22 10.33 2.68 -9.96
C ILE A 22 9.13 1.98 -10.61
N VAL A 23 7.99 2.66 -10.63
CA VAL A 23 6.74 2.10 -11.16
C VAL A 23 6.29 2.89 -12.39
N PRO A 24 5.85 2.24 -13.48
CA PRO A 24 5.36 2.95 -14.66
C PRO A 24 4.26 3.95 -14.33
N GLY A 25 4.38 5.17 -14.85
CA GLY A 25 3.41 6.26 -14.63
C GLY A 25 3.61 7.02 -13.33
N ALA A 26 4.49 6.55 -12.44
CA ALA A 26 4.81 7.18 -11.17
C ALA A 26 5.98 8.18 -11.27
N SER A 27 6.14 8.97 -10.21
CA SER A 27 7.38 9.71 -9.97
C SER A 27 8.29 8.92 -9.04
N ALA A 28 9.53 8.72 -9.43
CA ALA A 28 10.58 8.15 -8.60
C ALA A 28 11.46 9.26 -8.01
N THR A 29 11.82 9.12 -6.74
CA THR A 29 12.79 9.99 -6.07
C THR A 29 14.18 9.38 -6.17
N LEU A 30 15.14 10.18 -6.63
CA LEU A 30 16.53 9.80 -6.82
C LEU A 30 17.40 10.64 -5.88
N GLU A 31 18.15 9.99 -5.00
CA GLU A 31 19.17 10.65 -4.20
C GLU A 31 20.50 10.58 -4.94
N VAL A 32 21.12 11.74 -5.16
CA VAL A 32 22.45 11.84 -5.76
C VAL A 32 23.42 12.45 -4.76
N ALA A 33 24.51 11.75 -4.48
CA ALA A 33 25.51 12.15 -3.49
C ALA A 33 26.92 12.23 -4.10
N ASN A 34 27.89 12.68 -3.28
CA ASN A 34 29.30 12.88 -3.67
C ASN A 34 29.50 13.90 -4.80
N LEU A 35 28.71 14.97 -4.77
CA LEU A 35 28.73 16.06 -5.75
C LEU A 35 29.54 17.25 -5.21
N VAL A 36 30.06 18.06 -6.13
CA VAL A 36 30.57 19.40 -5.81
C VAL A 36 29.37 20.31 -5.51
N PRO A 37 29.34 21.01 -4.36
CA PRO A 37 28.25 21.94 -4.04
C PRO A 37 28.00 22.96 -5.16
N GLY A 38 26.72 23.14 -5.54
CA GLY A 38 26.31 24.04 -6.63
C GLY A 38 26.51 23.49 -8.05
N ALA A 39 27.01 22.27 -8.23
CA ALA A 39 27.19 21.69 -9.55
C ALA A 39 25.86 21.33 -10.22
N ASP A 40 25.79 21.46 -11.56
CA ASP A 40 24.68 20.94 -12.37
C ASP A 40 24.79 19.42 -12.44
N VAL A 41 23.68 18.73 -12.15
CA VAL A 41 23.60 17.28 -12.04
C VAL A 41 22.54 16.77 -12.98
N ARG A 42 22.88 15.73 -13.75
CA ARG A 42 21.95 15.05 -14.63
C ARG A 42 21.94 13.57 -14.29
N VAL A 43 20.76 12.97 -14.30
CA VAL A 43 20.64 11.52 -14.16
C VAL A 43 20.17 10.94 -15.48
N TYR A 44 20.90 9.93 -15.94
CA TYR A 44 20.59 9.15 -17.11
C TYR A 44 20.10 7.77 -16.68
N ALA A 45 19.17 7.22 -17.46
CA ALA A 45 18.71 5.85 -17.34
C ALA A 45 18.96 5.08 -18.64
N SER A 46 19.08 3.76 -18.52
CA SER A 46 19.07 2.82 -19.64
C SER A 46 18.14 1.66 -19.33
N LEU A 47 17.43 1.17 -20.35
CA LEU A 47 16.67 -0.09 -20.32
C LEU A 47 17.40 -1.22 -21.07
N THR A 48 18.57 -0.94 -21.65
CA THR A 48 19.35 -1.89 -22.45
C THR A 48 20.48 -2.51 -21.65
N GLY A 49 21.08 -1.76 -20.72
CA GLY A 49 22.19 -2.27 -19.90
C GLY A 49 23.28 -1.24 -19.64
N PRO A 50 24.25 -1.59 -18.79
CA PRO A 50 25.52 -0.88 -18.73
C PRO A 50 26.32 -1.14 -20.01
N GLY A 51 27.18 -0.19 -20.39
CA GLY A 51 28.09 -0.31 -21.54
C GLY A 51 28.61 1.04 -22.02
N GLN A 52 29.53 1.06 -22.97
CA GLN A 52 30.10 2.33 -23.45
C GLN A 52 29.04 3.14 -24.21
N GLY A 53 28.52 4.17 -23.54
CA GLY A 53 27.48 5.06 -24.01
C GLY A 53 28.01 6.30 -24.73
N PRO A 54 27.09 7.15 -25.23
CA PRO A 54 27.45 8.46 -25.76
C PRO A 54 28.08 9.35 -24.69
N CYS A 55 28.86 10.33 -25.13
CA CYS A 55 29.44 11.32 -24.23
C CYS A 55 28.55 12.57 -24.17
N VAL A 56 28.33 13.05 -22.95
CA VAL A 56 27.64 14.30 -22.62
C VAL A 56 28.72 15.33 -22.30
N GLY A 57 29.05 16.20 -23.26
CA GLY A 57 30.22 17.07 -23.14
C GLY A 57 31.51 16.27 -23.27
N ALA A 58 32.40 16.35 -22.27
CA ALA A 58 33.65 15.56 -22.25
C ALA A 58 33.52 14.25 -21.46
N THR A 59 32.29 13.88 -21.12
CA THR A 59 31.98 12.84 -20.14
C THR A 59 31.25 11.69 -20.80
N CYS A 60 31.85 10.51 -20.89
CA CYS A 60 31.19 9.36 -21.51
C CYS A 60 30.38 8.57 -20.48
N LEU A 61 29.15 8.21 -20.85
CA LEU A 61 28.27 7.42 -20.02
C LEU A 61 28.68 5.94 -20.09
N ASP A 62 28.45 5.21 -19.01
CA ASP A 62 28.60 3.75 -18.94
C ASP A 62 27.23 3.06 -19.09
N LEU A 63 26.35 3.65 -19.90
CA LEU A 63 25.00 3.18 -20.20
C LEU A 63 24.79 3.00 -21.71
N LEU A 64 24.15 1.90 -22.11
CA LEU A 64 23.73 1.68 -23.50
C LEU A 64 22.42 2.43 -23.78
N ALA A 65 22.34 3.13 -24.93
CA ALA A 65 21.15 3.90 -25.34
C ALA A 65 20.52 4.76 -24.21
N PRO A 66 21.31 5.60 -23.50
CA PRO A 66 20.81 6.31 -22.34
C PRO A 66 19.87 7.45 -22.71
N PHE A 67 18.95 7.75 -21.81
CA PHE A 67 18.08 8.93 -21.87
C PHE A 67 18.11 9.67 -20.54
N GLU A 68 17.99 11.00 -20.58
CA GLU A 68 17.96 11.85 -19.38
C GLU A 68 16.60 11.69 -18.68
N VAL A 69 16.62 11.34 -17.39
CA VAL A 69 15.40 11.16 -16.58
C VAL A 69 15.18 12.28 -15.57
N SER A 70 16.25 12.98 -15.18
CA SER A 70 16.14 14.12 -14.28
C SER A 70 17.36 15.03 -14.33
N ARG A 71 17.19 16.26 -13.86
CA ARG A 71 18.24 17.28 -13.74
C ARG A 71 18.00 18.15 -12.51
N GLY A 72 19.08 18.58 -11.86
CA GLY A 72 19.01 19.58 -10.82
C GLY A 72 20.39 20.13 -10.44
N THR A 73 20.50 20.66 -9.23
CA THR A 73 21.74 21.28 -8.74
C THR A 73 22.09 20.69 -7.37
N ALA A 74 23.38 20.43 -7.16
CA ALA A 74 23.91 19.93 -5.90
C ALA A 74 23.72 20.97 -4.78
N GLY A 75 23.18 20.55 -3.64
CA GLY A 75 23.05 21.39 -2.45
C GLY A 75 24.39 21.66 -1.75
N PRO A 76 24.38 22.44 -0.66
CA PRO A 76 25.59 22.81 0.10
C PRO A 76 26.38 21.61 0.66
N LEU A 77 25.72 20.47 0.86
CA LEU A 77 26.32 19.24 1.37
C LEU A 77 26.87 18.32 0.26
N GLY A 78 26.84 18.74 -1.01
CA GLY A 78 27.26 17.88 -2.12
C GLY A 78 26.29 16.73 -2.40
N ALA A 79 25.00 16.95 -2.09
CA ALA A 79 23.93 16.01 -2.37
C ALA A 79 22.71 16.75 -2.93
N THR A 80 21.88 16.05 -3.68
CA THR A 80 20.60 16.58 -4.19
C THR A 80 19.58 15.46 -4.31
N ARG A 81 18.30 15.83 -4.19
CA ARG A 81 17.16 14.94 -4.37
C ARG A 81 16.44 15.36 -5.63
N LEU A 82 16.33 14.44 -6.58
CA LEU A 82 15.76 14.68 -7.90
C LEU A 82 14.51 13.82 -8.08
N THR A 83 13.56 14.32 -8.86
CA THR A 83 12.36 13.56 -9.24
C THR A 83 12.48 13.15 -10.70
N ALA A 84 12.24 11.88 -11.00
CA ALA A 84 12.16 11.35 -12.34
C ALA A 84 10.75 10.79 -12.59
N THR A 85 10.11 11.18 -13.68
CA THR A 85 8.83 10.59 -14.09
C THR A 85 9.09 9.33 -14.91
N VAL A 86 8.58 8.20 -14.44
CA VAL A 86 8.65 6.92 -15.16
C VAL A 86 7.53 6.90 -16.19
N PRO A 87 7.81 6.72 -17.49
CA PRO A 87 6.76 6.64 -18.50
C PRO A 87 5.73 5.55 -18.16
N ALA A 88 4.44 5.83 -18.37
CA ALA A 88 3.36 4.84 -18.13
C ALA A 88 3.50 3.55 -18.95
N LEU A 89 4.23 3.62 -20.08
CA LEU A 89 4.50 2.49 -20.97
C LEU A 89 5.94 1.95 -20.80
N ALA A 90 6.63 2.29 -19.70
CA ALA A 90 7.97 1.74 -19.46
C ALA A 90 7.89 0.21 -19.29
N PRO A 91 8.75 -0.55 -19.98
CA PRO A 91 8.77 -2.00 -19.82
C PRO A 91 9.22 -2.38 -18.42
N PHE A 92 8.64 -3.46 -17.88
CA PHE A 92 9.10 -4.05 -16.62
C PHE A 92 10.49 -4.67 -16.76
N GLY A 93 11.23 -4.70 -15.66
CA GLY A 93 12.56 -5.29 -15.58
C GLY A 93 13.66 -4.28 -15.20
N PRO A 94 14.93 -4.63 -15.42
CA PRO A 94 16.04 -3.83 -14.93
C PRO A 94 16.14 -2.48 -15.63
N VAL A 95 16.47 -1.45 -14.85
CA VAL A 95 16.84 -0.11 -15.31
C VAL A 95 18.17 0.27 -14.68
N TRP A 96 19.07 0.81 -15.48
CA TRP A 96 20.40 1.21 -15.04
C TRP A 96 20.49 2.73 -14.99
N LEU A 97 20.86 3.27 -13.84
CA LEU A 97 20.92 4.69 -13.55
C LEU A 97 22.38 5.14 -13.43
N GLN A 98 22.67 6.34 -13.93
CA GLN A 98 23.98 6.97 -13.79
C GLN A 98 23.84 8.48 -13.59
N ALA A 99 24.46 9.01 -12.53
CA ALA A 99 24.55 10.45 -12.32
C ALA A 99 25.80 11.03 -12.99
N VAL A 100 25.64 12.20 -13.60
CA VAL A 100 26.71 12.98 -14.21
C VAL A 100 26.71 14.38 -13.63
N GLN A 101 27.88 14.82 -13.18
CA GLN A 101 28.13 16.20 -12.82
C GLN A 101 28.64 16.98 -14.03
N VAL A 102 27.89 18.01 -14.46
CA VAL A 102 28.27 18.89 -15.58
C VAL A 102 29.20 19.98 -15.05
N GLY A 103 30.50 19.89 -15.35
CA GLY A 103 31.54 20.77 -14.79
C GLY A 103 32.94 20.16 -14.89
N PRO A 104 33.74 20.07 -13.80
CA PRO A 104 34.83 19.09 -13.80
C PRO A 104 34.15 17.73 -13.97
N ASN A 105 34.22 17.23 -15.19
CA ASN A 105 33.40 16.16 -15.75
C ASN A 105 33.56 14.84 -14.98
N VAL A 106 32.80 14.65 -13.89
CA VAL A 106 32.83 13.44 -13.08
C VAL A 106 31.59 12.59 -13.37
N VAL A 107 31.86 11.35 -13.74
CA VAL A 107 30.88 10.28 -13.95
C VAL A 107 30.71 9.50 -12.67
N GLY A 108 29.47 9.29 -12.26
CA GLY A 108 29.14 8.36 -11.20
C GLY A 108 29.16 6.90 -11.63
N GLY A 109 29.21 5.98 -10.67
CA GLY A 109 28.99 4.56 -10.96
C GLY A 109 27.59 4.30 -11.53
N VAL A 110 27.46 3.24 -12.33
CA VAL A 110 26.14 2.73 -12.74
C VAL A 110 25.52 1.99 -11.56
N THR A 111 24.27 2.30 -11.26
CA THR A 111 23.46 1.61 -10.25
C THR A 111 22.28 0.95 -10.94
N ASP A 112 22.05 -0.32 -10.68
CA ASP A 112 20.85 -1.01 -11.16
C ASP A 112 19.66 -0.78 -10.22
N ALA A 113 18.48 -0.81 -10.80
CA ALA A 113 17.19 -0.80 -10.14
C ALA A 113 16.20 -1.60 -11.00
N GLU A 114 14.96 -1.73 -10.55
CA GLU A 114 13.95 -2.51 -11.25
C GLU A 114 12.66 -1.72 -11.43
N ILE A 115 12.16 -1.72 -12.66
CA ILE A 115 10.81 -1.27 -12.98
C ILE A 115 9.87 -2.43 -12.69
N ARG A 116 9.03 -2.29 -11.67
CA ARG A 116 8.11 -3.34 -11.21
C ARG A 116 6.66 -2.94 -11.45
N THR A 117 5.79 -3.94 -11.48
CA THR A 117 4.34 -3.70 -11.33
C THR A 117 4.06 -3.14 -9.94
N PRO A 118 3.05 -2.27 -9.78
CA PRO A 118 2.57 -1.91 -8.46
C PRO A 118 2.10 -3.17 -7.71
N VAL A 119 2.28 -3.18 -6.39
CA VAL A 119 1.70 -4.21 -5.52
C VAL A 119 0.19 -4.00 -5.47
N ARG A 120 -0.59 -5.00 -5.88
CA ARG A 120 -2.05 -4.94 -5.91
C ARG A 120 -2.62 -5.32 -4.54
N VAL A 121 -3.43 -4.42 -3.99
CA VAL A 121 -4.09 -4.58 -2.70
C VAL A 121 -5.60 -4.56 -2.91
N LEU A 122 -6.28 -5.66 -2.60
CA LEU A 122 -7.74 -5.75 -2.58
C LEU A 122 -8.26 -5.57 -1.16
N MET A 123 -9.15 -4.60 -0.94
CA MET A 123 -9.76 -4.35 0.36
C MET A 123 -11.21 -4.82 0.36
N VAL A 124 -11.48 -5.88 1.13
CA VAL A 124 -12.78 -6.53 1.31
C VAL A 124 -13.37 -6.12 2.65
N GLY A 125 -14.66 -5.80 2.67
CA GLY A 125 -15.35 -5.48 3.91
C GLY A 125 -16.77 -4.95 3.71
N ASP A 126 -17.27 -4.26 4.73
CA ASP A 126 -18.64 -3.78 4.80
C ASP A 126 -18.81 -2.30 4.38
N SER A 127 -19.78 -1.59 4.97
CA SER A 127 -20.02 -0.15 4.74
C SER A 127 -18.82 0.71 5.12
N ILE A 128 -18.00 0.30 6.08
CA ILE A 128 -16.81 1.06 6.51
C ILE A 128 -15.75 1.00 5.41
N THR A 129 -15.55 -0.18 4.80
CA THR A 129 -14.67 -0.39 3.63
C THR A 129 -15.22 0.30 2.38
N GLU A 130 -16.54 0.38 2.24
CA GLU A 130 -17.20 1.14 1.16
C GLU A 130 -16.95 2.66 1.32
N GLY A 131 -16.62 3.11 2.54
CA GLY A 131 -16.31 4.49 2.87
C GLY A 131 -17.45 5.27 3.51
N GLN A 132 -18.46 4.59 4.05
CA GLN A 132 -19.49 5.22 4.88
C GLN A 132 -18.89 5.67 6.21
N GLN A 133 -19.23 6.89 6.63
CA GLN A 133 -18.63 7.55 7.78
C GLN A 133 -19.68 8.26 8.61
N SER A 134 -19.42 8.36 9.91
CA SER A 134 -20.11 9.31 10.76
C SER A 134 -19.51 10.73 10.60
N GLN A 135 -20.21 11.75 11.09
CA GLN A 135 -19.76 13.14 10.95
C GLN A 135 -18.81 13.59 12.08
N PRO A 136 -17.81 14.43 11.83
CA PRO A 136 -17.44 14.97 10.52
C PRO A 136 -16.78 13.91 9.63
N ALA A 137 -17.23 13.78 8.38
CA ALA A 137 -16.63 12.86 7.41
C ALA A 137 -15.43 13.52 6.71
N ASP A 138 -14.48 12.70 6.25
CA ASP A 138 -13.31 13.12 5.45
C ASP A 138 -12.99 12.03 4.40
N LEU A 139 -11.71 11.83 4.02
CA LEU A 139 -11.29 10.71 3.18
C LEU A 139 -11.60 9.37 3.85
N PRO A 140 -12.22 8.41 3.15
CA PRO A 140 -12.41 7.07 3.67
C PRO A 140 -11.06 6.35 3.78
N TYR A 141 -10.98 5.39 4.70
CA TYR A 141 -9.69 4.80 5.08
C TYR A 141 -8.97 4.11 3.92
N TYR A 142 -9.70 3.51 2.96
CA TYR A 142 -9.08 2.92 1.78
C TYR A 142 -8.38 3.96 0.88
N GLN A 143 -8.89 5.20 0.82
CA GLN A 143 -8.22 6.31 0.11
C GLN A 143 -7.01 6.79 0.89
N VAL A 144 -7.13 6.91 2.22
CA VAL A 144 -5.99 7.27 3.08
C VAL A 144 -4.87 6.23 2.96
N THR A 145 -5.21 4.94 2.96
CA THR A 145 -4.27 3.84 2.73
C THR A 145 -3.61 3.96 1.34
N ALA A 146 -4.39 4.15 0.28
CA ALA A 146 -3.87 4.33 -1.07
C ALA A 146 -2.91 5.53 -1.18
N ASP A 147 -3.27 6.67 -0.60
CA ASP A 147 -2.45 7.88 -0.61
C ASP A 147 -1.15 7.70 0.19
N THR A 148 -1.21 6.97 1.31
CA THR A 148 -0.07 6.69 2.19
C THR A 148 0.92 5.71 1.55
N LEU A 149 0.39 4.64 0.94
CA LEU A 149 1.19 3.66 0.19
C LEU A 149 1.80 4.27 -1.09
N GLY A 150 1.07 5.20 -1.71
CA GLY A 150 1.51 5.89 -2.90
C GLY A 150 1.58 4.99 -4.14
N PRO A 151 2.27 5.44 -5.20
CA PRO A 151 2.16 4.82 -6.53
C PRO A 151 2.89 3.49 -6.67
N ALA A 152 3.56 3.02 -5.61
CA ALA A 152 4.12 1.67 -5.57
C ALA A 152 3.03 0.59 -5.39
N TYR A 153 1.80 1.00 -5.08
CA TYR A 153 0.69 0.14 -4.79
C TYR A 153 -0.53 0.52 -5.65
N GLU A 154 -1.32 -0.47 -6.00
CA GLU A 154 -2.65 -0.31 -6.59
C GLU A 154 -3.68 -0.80 -5.56
N VAL A 155 -4.42 0.12 -4.95
CA VAL A 155 -5.43 -0.21 -3.93
C VAL A 155 -6.82 -0.21 -4.55
N VAL A 156 -7.51 -1.34 -4.46
CA VAL A 156 -8.90 -1.49 -4.90
C VAL A 156 -9.76 -1.79 -3.68
N SER A 157 -10.78 -0.96 -3.41
CA SER A 157 -11.77 -1.23 -2.37
C SER A 157 -13.07 -1.74 -2.96
N ILE A 158 -13.57 -2.85 -2.44
CA ILE A 158 -14.84 -3.45 -2.84
C ILE A 158 -15.83 -3.58 -1.67
N GLY A 159 -15.74 -2.68 -0.69
CA GLY A 159 -16.63 -2.67 0.46
C GLY A 159 -18.12 -2.68 0.08
N CYS A 160 -18.91 -3.32 0.93
CA CYS A 160 -20.30 -3.64 0.66
C CYS A 160 -21.20 -3.26 1.85
N GLY A 161 -21.95 -2.18 1.69
CA GLY A 161 -22.78 -1.64 2.78
C GLY A 161 -23.81 -2.65 3.30
N GLY A 162 -23.68 -3.00 4.59
CA GLY A 162 -24.57 -3.92 5.29
C GLY A 162 -24.21 -5.40 5.18
N ALA A 163 -23.18 -5.78 4.43
CA ALA A 163 -22.76 -7.17 4.32
C ALA A 163 -22.14 -7.71 5.60
N THR A 164 -22.39 -8.99 5.83
CA THR A 164 -21.83 -9.87 6.86
C THR A 164 -20.78 -10.81 6.25
N SER A 165 -20.11 -11.61 7.08
CA SER A 165 -19.25 -12.70 6.62
C SER A 165 -19.97 -13.71 5.72
N GLU A 166 -21.26 -13.97 5.94
CA GLU A 166 -22.06 -14.91 5.14
C GLU A 166 -22.22 -14.43 3.69
N ASP A 167 -22.40 -13.11 3.50
CA ASP A 167 -22.60 -12.52 2.16
C ASP A 167 -21.37 -12.65 1.25
N TRP A 168 -20.20 -12.80 1.86
CA TRP A 168 -18.91 -12.98 1.19
C TRP A 168 -18.55 -14.46 0.99
N VAL A 169 -19.29 -15.42 1.54
CA VAL A 169 -18.97 -16.86 1.37
C VAL A 169 -19.13 -17.25 -0.10
N PRO A 170 -18.06 -17.69 -0.79
CA PRO A 170 -18.07 -18.03 -2.22
C PRO A 170 -19.13 -19.07 -2.60
N GLY A 171 -19.82 -18.88 -3.73
CA GLY A 171 -20.92 -19.76 -4.14
C GLY A 171 -22.16 -19.70 -3.23
N GLY A 172 -22.22 -18.73 -2.31
CA GLY A 172 -23.36 -18.44 -1.46
C GLY A 172 -24.60 -17.96 -2.24
N PRO A 173 -25.73 -17.76 -1.54
CA PRO A 173 -26.96 -17.27 -2.14
C PRO A 173 -26.83 -15.80 -2.58
N ALA A 174 -27.85 -15.29 -3.28
CA ALA A 174 -27.94 -13.87 -3.62
C ALA A 174 -28.08 -13.01 -2.36
N THR A 175 -27.35 -11.90 -2.33
CA THR A 175 -27.14 -11.06 -1.15
C THR A 175 -27.53 -9.61 -1.44
N LEU A 176 -27.90 -8.88 -0.39
CA LEU A 176 -28.23 -7.46 -0.47
C LEU A 176 -27.03 -6.64 -0.01
N CYS A 177 -26.52 -5.78 -0.87
CA CYS A 177 -25.32 -4.98 -0.63
C CYS A 177 -25.56 -3.55 -1.10
N GLY A 178 -25.46 -2.56 -0.20
CA GLY A 178 -25.68 -1.15 -0.55
C GLY A 178 -27.07 -0.88 -1.13
N GLY A 179 -28.06 -1.72 -0.79
CA GLY A 179 -29.43 -1.66 -1.35
C GLY A 179 -29.59 -2.29 -2.74
N GLN A 180 -28.56 -2.96 -3.27
CA GLN A 180 -28.58 -3.69 -4.54
C GLN A 180 -28.44 -5.20 -4.31
N TRP A 181 -29.18 -6.00 -5.07
CA TRP A 181 -29.04 -7.45 -5.09
C TRP A 181 -27.87 -7.89 -5.96
N TRP A 182 -27.04 -8.80 -5.44
CA TRP A 182 -25.94 -9.43 -6.16
C TRP A 182 -26.18 -10.93 -6.30
N ASN A 183 -25.89 -11.47 -7.49
CA ASN A 183 -26.15 -12.86 -7.85
C ASN A 183 -24.96 -13.41 -8.67
N PRO A 184 -24.30 -14.50 -8.25
CA PRO A 184 -24.68 -15.39 -7.14
C PRO A 184 -24.52 -14.77 -5.75
N ASN A 185 -23.45 -14.07 -5.40
CA ASN A 185 -23.28 -13.37 -4.11
C ASN A 185 -22.35 -12.13 -4.28
N VAL A 186 -21.89 -11.52 -3.19
CA VAL A 186 -20.96 -10.36 -3.26
C VAL A 186 -19.56 -10.78 -3.71
N TYR A 187 -19.04 -11.91 -3.21
CA TYR A 187 -17.70 -12.40 -3.53
C TYR A 187 -17.51 -12.63 -5.03
N ASP A 188 -18.36 -13.47 -5.62
CA ASP A 188 -18.26 -13.88 -7.03
C ASP A 188 -18.44 -12.68 -7.97
N ALA A 189 -19.26 -11.70 -7.56
CA ALA A 189 -19.55 -10.54 -8.38
C ALA A 189 -18.55 -9.38 -8.21
N ARG A 190 -17.83 -9.30 -7.09
CA ARG A 190 -16.97 -8.14 -6.75
C ARG A 190 -15.54 -8.49 -6.38
N ALA A 191 -15.28 -9.54 -5.62
CA ALA A 191 -13.92 -9.97 -5.27
C ALA A 191 -13.26 -10.73 -6.42
N LEU A 192 -13.92 -11.76 -6.95
CA LEU A 192 -13.35 -12.62 -7.99
C LEU A 192 -12.83 -11.86 -9.23
N PRO A 193 -13.51 -10.82 -9.75
CA PRO A 193 -13.02 -10.06 -10.91
C PRO A 193 -11.72 -9.27 -10.66
N GLU A 194 -11.36 -9.00 -9.41
CA GLU A 194 -10.17 -8.21 -9.05
C GLU A 194 -8.91 -9.07 -8.86
N LEU A 195 -9.09 -10.40 -8.73
CA LEU A 195 -8.02 -11.37 -8.52
C LEU A 195 -7.31 -11.76 -9.84
N PRO A 196 -6.00 -12.11 -9.80
CA PRO A 196 -5.13 -12.27 -8.63
C PRO A 196 -4.59 -10.95 -8.06
N VAL A 197 -4.22 -10.93 -6.78
CA VAL A 197 -3.61 -9.78 -6.09
C VAL A 197 -2.48 -10.21 -5.16
N ASP A 198 -1.60 -9.28 -4.80
CA ASP A 198 -0.52 -9.59 -3.85
C ASP A 198 -1.07 -9.66 -2.42
N ILE A 199 -1.96 -8.73 -2.04
CA ILE A 199 -2.54 -8.66 -0.70
C ILE A 199 -4.06 -8.50 -0.81
N ALA A 200 -4.81 -9.32 -0.08
CA ALA A 200 -6.23 -9.08 0.18
C ALA A 200 -6.45 -8.76 1.67
N THR A 201 -7.03 -7.62 2.02
CA THR A 201 -7.39 -7.29 3.41
C THR A 201 -8.86 -7.61 3.65
N ILE A 202 -9.22 -8.15 4.83
CA ILE A 202 -10.62 -8.36 5.23
C ILE A 202 -10.91 -7.62 6.53
N MET A 203 -11.99 -6.82 6.55
CA MET A 203 -12.56 -6.26 7.78
C MET A 203 -14.09 -6.44 7.77
N LEU A 204 -14.56 -7.40 8.56
CA LEU A 204 -15.96 -7.79 8.70
C LEU A 204 -16.29 -8.03 10.18
N GLY A 205 -17.57 -8.18 10.52
CA GLY A 205 -18.01 -8.43 11.90
C GLY A 205 -18.98 -7.38 12.44
N THR A 206 -19.00 -6.16 11.89
CA THR A 206 -19.92 -5.10 12.34
C THR A 206 -21.38 -5.50 12.11
N ASN A 207 -21.72 -5.90 10.87
CA ASN A 207 -23.08 -6.32 10.53
C ASN A 207 -23.40 -7.71 11.09
N ASP A 208 -22.42 -8.61 11.12
CA ASP A 208 -22.54 -9.93 11.75
C ASP A 208 -22.96 -9.82 13.22
N SER A 209 -22.41 -8.85 13.95
CA SER A 209 -22.71 -8.67 15.37
C SER A 209 -24.05 -7.99 15.61
N THR A 210 -24.49 -7.12 14.69
CA THR A 210 -25.73 -6.35 14.82
C THR A 210 -26.94 -7.07 14.20
N GLY A 211 -26.72 -8.02 13.30
CA GLY A 211 -27.78 -8.61 12.47
C GLY A 211 -28.36 -7.60 11.48
N PHE A 212 -27.55 -6.66 10.98
CA PHE A 212 -28.03 -5.65 10.04
C PHE A 212 -28.35 -6.32 8.70
N PHE A 213 -29.57 -6.11 8.18
CA PHE A 213 -30.18 -6.81 7.04
C PHE A 213 -30.36 -8.34 7.18
N GLU A 214 -29.80 -8.96 8.21
CA GLU A 214 -30.00 -10.37 8.50
C GLU A 214 -31.22 -10.68 9.38
N PRO A 215 -31.78 -11.91 9.30
CA PRO A 215 -32.85 -12.34 10.21
C PRO A 215 -32.44 -12.34 11.69
N ALA A 216 -31.15 -12.55 11.96
CA ALA A 216 -30.53 -12.53 13.27
C ALA A 216 -29.02 -12.24 13.15
N PRO A 217 -28.36 -11.77 14.21
CA PRO A 217 -26.90 -11.74 14.26
C PRO A 217 -26.30 -13.13 14.00
N ILE A 218 -25.19 -13.15 13.28
CA ILE A 218 -24.43 -14.38 13.03
C ILE A 218 -23.90 -14.90 14.38
N VAL A 219 -23.88 -16.22 14.58
CA VAL A 219 -23.29 -16.77 15.80
C VAL A 219 -21.77 -16.88 15.64
N PRO A 220 -20.96 -16.70 16.69
CA PRO A 220 -19.50 -16.63 16.55
C PRO A 220 -18.83 -17.82 15.86
N LEU A 221 -19.37 -19.04 16.04
CA LEU A 221 -18.84 -20.20 15.32
C LEU A 221 -19.09 -20.13 13.81
N ASP A 222 -20.27 -19.66 13.40
CA ASP A 222 -20.62 -19.54 11.98
C ASP A 222 -19.81 -18.40 11.34
N TYR A 223 -19.61 -17.28 12.06
CA TYR A 223 -18.68 -16.22 11.65
C TYR A 223 -17.29 -16.77 11.36
N ALA A 224 -16.71 -17.54 12.29
CA ALA A 224 -15.38 -18.13 12.10
C ALA A 224 -15.32 -19.07 10.87
N GLN A 225 -16.37 -19.87 10.64
CA GLN A 225 -16.46 -20.75 9.47
C GLN A 225 -16.56 -19.96 8.17
N ASN A 226 -17.38 -18.91 8.15
CA ASN A 226 -17.51 -18.03 7.00
C ASN A 226 -16.17 -17.36 6.67
N MET A 227 -15.48 -16.81 7.68
CA MET A 227 -14.18 -16.18 7.51
C MET A 227 -13.15 -17.15 6.91
N VAL A 228 -13.07 -18.39 7.40
CA VAL A 228 -12.21 -19.43 6.80
C VAL A 228 -12.56 -19.67 5.33
N ALA A 229 -13.85 -19.79 4.99
CA ALA A 229 -14.27 -20.01 3.60
C ALA A 229 -13.88 -18.85 2.67
N VAL A 230 -14.01 -17.61 3.13
CA VAL A 230 -13.60 -16.41 2.36
C VAL A 230 -12.08 -16.38 2.19
N ILE A 231 -11.32 -16.62 3.26
CA ILE A 231 -9.85 -16.65 3.25
C ILE A 231 -9.34 -17.72 2.28
N ASP A 232 -9.80 -18.97 2.44
CA ASP A 232 -9.37 -20.09 1.63
C ASP A 232 -9.62 -19.83 0.14
N GLN A 233 -10.76 -19.23 -0.19
CA GLN A 233 -11.09 -18.93 -1.58
C GLN A 233 -10.28 -17.77 -2.14
N LEU A 234 -10.05 -16.68 -1.38
CA LEU A 234 -9.18 -15.59 -1.83
C LEU A 234 -7.78 -16.11 -2.17
N LEU A 235 -7.21 -16.97 -1.31
CA LEU A 235 -5.92 -17.61 -1.56
C LEU A 235 -5.97 -18.54 -2.77
N ALA A 236 -7.04 -19.34 -2.91
CA ALA A 236 -7.21 -20.24 -4.06
C ALA A 236 -7.36 -19.51 -5.40
N ASP A 237 -8.00 -18.34 -5.40
CA ASP A 237 -8.23 -17.50 -6.58
C ASP A 237 -7.06 -16.54 -6.87
N GLY A 238 -6.00 -16.59 -6.06
CA GLY A 238 -4.71 -15.97 -6.36
C GLY A 238 -4.36 -14.72 -5.58
N ALA A 239 -4.93 -14.52 -4.39
CA ALA A 239 -4.30 -13.65 -3.39
C ALA A 239 -3.01 -14.33 -2.86
N GLU A 240 -1.87 -13.65 -2.87
CA GLU A 240 -0.64 -14.22 -2.31
C GLU A 240 -0.68 -14.28 -0.77
N THR A 241 -1.31 -13.28 -0.15
CA THR A 241 -1.52 -13.21 1.30
C THR A 241 -2.85 -12.55 1.62
N VAL A 242 -3.50 -13.02 2.68
CA VAL A 242 -4.69 -12.39 3.26
C VAL A 242 -4.33 -11.72 4.58
N MET A 243 -4.64 -10.43 4.74
CA MET A 243 -4.49 -9.70 5.98
C MET A 243 -5.85 -9.58 6.68
N LEU A 244 -5.96 -10.12 7.90
CA LEU A 244 -7.19 -9.99 8.69
C LEU A 244 -7.14 -8.80 9.64
N MET A 245 -8.18 -7.98 9.60
CA MET A 245 -8.39 -6.87 10.52
C MET A 245 -9.62 -7.16 11.37
N THR A 246 -9.51 -6.94 12.66
CA THR A 246 -10.64 -7.12 13.60
C THR A 246 -11.71 -6.07 13.31
N PRO A 247 -13.00 -6.31 13.60
CA PRO A 247 -14.02 -5.26 13.49
C PRO A 247 -13.76 -4.09 14.46
N PRO A 248 -14.24 -2.87 14.17
CA PRO A 248 -14.11 -1.72 15.08
C PRO A 248 -14.90 -1.95 16.38
N PRO A 249 -14.55 -1.23 17.47
CA PRO A 249 -15.29 -1.34 18.71
C PRO A 249 -16.66 -0.65 18.59
N MET A 250 -17.60 -1.07 19.43
CA MET A 250 -18.84 -0.32 19.64
C MET A 250 -18.77 0.54 20.90
N CYS A 251 -19.56 1.62 20.93
CA CYS A 251 -19.65 2.47 22.11
C CYS A 251 -20.19 1.70 23.33
N SER A 252 -19.85 2.19 24.53
CA SER A 252 -20.21 1.51 25.80
C SER A 252 -21.72 1.43 26.09
N THR A 253 -22.57 2.15 25.34
CA THR A 253 -24.03 2.09 25.49
C THR A 253 -24.71 1.21 24.44
N ALA A 254 -23.94 0.55 23.57
CA ALA A 254 -24.45 -0.49 22.68
C ALA A 254 -25.01 -1.67 23.49
N ASP A 255 -25.81 -2.51 22.83
CA ASP A 255 -26.31 -3.77 23.43
C ASP A 255 -25.11 -4.64 23.88
N PRO A 256 -25.02 -5.02 25.17
CA PRO A 256 -23.93 -5.86 25.67
C PRO A 256 -23.76 -7.18 24.90
N ALA A 257 -24.85 -7.73 24.35
CA ALA A 257 -24.77 -8.94 23.54
C ALA A 257 -24.04 -8.70 22.21
N THR A 258 -24.23 -7.53 21.58
CA THR A 258 -23.50 -7.13 20.38
C THR A 258 -22.02 -6.92 20.67
N VAL A 259 -21.70 -6.23 21.77
CA VAL A 259 -20.30 -6.03 22.20
C VAL A 259 -19.62 -7.37 22.48
N GLY A 260 -20.28 -8.29 23.18
CA GLY A 260 -19.75 -9.64 23.43
C GLY A 260 -19.50 -10.44 22.15
N ARG A 261 -20.37 -10.32 21.13
CA ARG A 261 -20.12 -10.95 19.82
C ARG A 261 -18.90 -10.36 19.12
N LEU A 262 -18.70 -9.05 19.16
CA LEU A 262 -17.50 -8.42 18.58
C LEU A 262 -16.22 -8.87 19.29
N ASP A 263 -16.25 -9.03 20.61
CA ASP A 263 -15.12 -9.59 21.37
C ASP A 263 -14.81 -11.03 20.91
N ASP A 264 -15.84 -11.86 20.71
CA ASP A 264 -15.67 -13.23 20.20
C ASP A 264 -15.10 -13.23 18.76
N TYR A 265 -15.62 -12.38 17.86
CA TYR A 265 -15.14 -12.27 16.47
C TYR A 265 -13.69 -11.83 16.41
N ARG A 266 -13.33 -10.79 17.18
CA ARG A 266 -11.96 -10.33 17.33
C ARG A 266 -11.01 -11.47 17.75
N ALA A 267 -11.43 -12.29 18.71
CA ALA A 267 -10.63 -13.43 19.16
C ALA A 267 -10.47 -14.50 18.07
N PHE A 268 -11.50 -14.71 17.24
CA PHE A 268 -11.40 -15.60 16.07
C PHE A 268 -10.47 -15.04 14.99
N ASP A 269 -10.56 -13.76 14.65
CA ASP A 269 -9.68 -13.14 13.65
C ASP A 269 -8.21 -13.24 14.07
N GLN A 270 -7.92 -12.98 15.36
CA GLN A 270 -6.58 -13.14 15.93
C GLN A 270 -6.10 -14.60 15.86
N LEU A 271 -6.96 -15.56 16.22
CA LEU A 271 -6.63 -16.98 16.12
C LEU A 271 -6.36 -17.42 14.68
N LEU A 272 -7.16 -16.92 13.72
CA LEU A 272 -7.02 -17.24 12.30
C LEU A 272 -5.72 -16.66 11.75
N CYS A 273 -5.37 -15.41 12.04
CA CYS A 273 -4.13 -14.83 11.54
C CYS A 273 -2.87 -15.45 12.18
N ASP A 274 -2.96 -15.98 13.41
CA ASP A 274 -1.85 -16.68 14.08
C ASP A 274 -1.61 -18.10 13.53
N HIS A 275 -2.62 -18.74 12.94
CA HIS A 275 -2.58 -20.19 12.66
C HIS A 275 -2.95 -20.60 11.25
N HIS A 276 -3.59 -19.74 10.46
CA HIS A 276 -3.99 -20.06 9.10
C HIS A 276 -2.87 -19.73 8.12
N ALA A 277 -2.47 -20.71 7.31
CA ALA A 277 -1.43 -20.51 6.30
C ALA A 277 -1.87 -19.45 5.27
N GLY A 278 -0.93 -18.60 4.85
CA GLY A 278 -1.22 -17.50 3.91
C GLY A 278 -1.96 -16.31 4.54
N VAL A 279 -2.15 -16.30 5.87
CA VAL A 279 -2.80 -15.20 6.59
C VAL A 279 -1.81 -14.48 7.48
N VAL A 280 -1.93 -13.15 7.55
CA VAL A 280 -1.19 -12.28 8.46
C VAL A 280 -2.15 -11.40 9.26
N CYS A 281 -1.73 -10.99 10.45
CA CYS A 281 -2.52 -10.09 11.28
C CYS A 281 -2.35 -8.65 10.77
N GLY A 282 -3.46 -7.99 10.46
CA GLY A 282 -3.53 -6.55 10.25
C GLY A 282 -3.70 -5.78 11.56
N PRO A 283 -4.01 -4.48 11.49
CA PRO A 283 -4.31 -3.68 12.67
C PRO A 283 -5.49 -4.26 13.47
N ASP A 284 -5.34 -4.29 14.80
CA ASP A 284 -6.44 -4.57 15.73
C ASP A 284 -7.33 -3.31 15.83
N VAL A 285 -8.21 -3.13 14.86
CA VAL A 285 -9.10 -1.96 14.74
C VAL A 285 -9.94 -1.76 16.01
N TYR A 286 -10.29 -2.86 16.68
CA TYR A 286 -11.06 -2.84 17.92
C TYR A 286 -10.36 -2.03 19.03
N THR A 287 -9.03 -2.11 19.12
CA THR A 287 -8.23 -1.35 20.09
C THR A 287 -7.55 -0.12 19.52
N LEU A 288 -7.43 -0.04 18.19
CA LEU A 288 -6.88 1.10 17.48
C LEU A 288 -7.79 2.33 17.61
N LEU A 289 -9.10 2.15 17.40
CA LEU A 289 -10.06 3.24 17.38
C LEU A 289 -10.65 3.48 18.77
N GLY A 290 -10.75 4.75 19.16
CA GLY A 290 -11.33 5.19 20.43
C GLY A 290 -12.62 5.99 20.24
N PRO A 291 -13.28 6.39 21.34
CA PRO A 291 -14.55 7.13 21.28
C PRO A 291 -14.51 8.45 20.48
N ALA A 292 -13.34 9.06 20.30
CA ALA A 292 -13.17 10.29 19.52
C ALA A 292 -13.24 10.05 18.00
N ASP A 293 -13.00 8.80 17.58
CA ASP A 293 -12.98 8.38 16.19
C ASP A 293 -14.39 8.06 15.65
N PHE A 294 -15.43 8.29 16.47
CA PHE A 294 -16.84 8.07 16.13
C PHE A 294 -17.69 9.29 16.51
N ARG A 295 -18.86 9.42 15.89
CA ARG A 295 -19.90 10.36 16.34
C ARG A 295 -20.87 9.70 17.31
N GLY A 296 -20.55 9.75 18.59
CA GLY A 296 -21.41 9.18 19.62
C GLY A 296 -21.39 7.65 19.58
N CYS A 297 -22.51 7.03 19.19
CA CYS A 297 -22.67 5.58 19.09
C CYS A 297 -22.91 5.09 17.67
N ASP A 298 -22.53 5.90 16.68
CA ASP A 298 -22.46 5.43 15.30
C ASP A 298 -21.43 4.30 15.18
N VAL A 299 -21.74 3.31 14.37
CA VAL A 299 -20.84 2.17 14.08
C VAL A 299 -19.77 2.56 13.05
N HIS A 300 -20.01 3.64 12.29
CA HIS A 300 -19.06 4.12 11.29
C HIS A 300 -18.06 5.11 11.92
N PRO A 301 -16.75 4.88 11.76
CA PRO A 301 -15.76 5.87 12.12
C PRO A 301 -16.04 7.22 11.44
N ASN A 302 -15.65 8.32 12.06
CA ASN A 302 -15.64 9.64 11.45
C ASN A 302 -14.36 9.81 10.60
N GLY A 303 -14.16 10.98 10.00
CA GLY A 303 -12.99 11.25 9.16
C GLY A 303 -11.64 11.05 9.90
N GLN A 304 -11.57 11.37 11.20
CA GLN A 304 -10.39 11.10 12.01
C GLN A 304 -10.16 9.59 12.17
N GLY A 305 -11.22 8.83 12.48
CA GLY A 305 -11.12 7.39 12.59
C GLY A 305 -10.70 6.70 11.29
N HIS A 306 -11.21 7.18 10.16
CA HIS A 306 -10.76 6.71 8.84
C HIS A 306 -9.31 7.08 8.54
N ALA A 307 -8.82 8.24 8.98
CA ALA A 307 -7.40 8.59 8.86
C ALA A 307 -6.52 7.64 9.67
N VAL A 308 -6.83 7.45 10.97
CA VAL A 308 -6.09 6.54 11.87
C VAL A 308 -6.07 5.11 11.33
N LEU A 309 -7.24 4.60 10.91
CA LEU A 309 -7.33 3.26 10.32
C LEU A 309 -6.54 3.16 9.01
N GLY A 310 -6.66 4.15 8.12
CA GLY A 310 -6.02 4.11 6.82
C GLY A 310 -4.49 4.15 6.89
N GLU A 311 -3.94 4.94 7.81
CA GLU A 311 -2.51 5.00 8.12
C GLU A 311 -2.03 3.66 8.71
N ALA A 312 -2.75 3.11 9.69
CA ALA A 312 -2.37 1.84 10.31
C ALA A 312 -2.37 0.66 9.32
N VAL A 313 -3.33 0.64 8.39
CA VAL A 313 -3.37 -0.38 7.32
C VAL A 313 -2.21 -0.21 6.35
N ALA A 314 -1.87 1.02 5.97
CA ALA A 314 -0.71 1.28 5.11
C ALA A 314 0.60 0.85 5.77
N ASP A 315 0.81 1.18 7.05
CA ASP A 315 1.98 0.75 7.81
C ASP A 315 2.08 -0.77 7.87
N ALA A 316 0.96 -1.46 8.17
CA ALA A 316 0.92 -2.92 8.20
C ALA A 316 1.24 -3.56 6.84
N ILE A 317 0.81 -2.95 5.72
CA ILE A 317 1.14 -3.41 4.37
C ILE A 317 2.63 -3.18 4.06
N ILE A 318 3.18 -2.03 4.44
CA ILE A 318 4.60 -1.71 4.23
C ILE A 318 5.49 -2.70 4.99
N ASP A 319 5.14 -3.06 6.23
CA ASP A 319 5.92 -3.99 7.06
C ASP A 319 6.00 -5.43 6.50
N LEU A 320 5.17 -5.77 5.50
CA LEU A 320 5.25 -7.05 4.79
C LEU A 320 6.38 -7.10 3.74
N TRP A 321 6.99 -5.97 3.36
CA TRP A 321 7.91 -5.83 2.22
C TRP A 321 9.22 -5.11 2.57
#